data_AF-A0A7J3ZLW9-F1
#
_entry.id   AF-A0A7J3ZLW9-F1
#
_cell.length_a   1.000
_cell.length_b   1.000
_cell.length_c   1.000
_cell.angle_alpha   90.00
_cell.angle_beta   90.00
_cell.angle_gamma   90.00
#
_symmetry.space_group_name_H-M   'P 1'
#
loop_
_entity.id
_entity.type
_entity.pdbx_description
1 polymer ?
#
loop_
_entity_poly.entity_id
_entity_poly.type
_entity_poly.pdbx_seq_one_letter_code
_entity_poly.pdbx_strand_id
1 'polypeptide(L)'
;MKWHILLEGVPEVEVVYRACKAIYAAEDLWVETGSDDIGIDLERGVVWFTGIDHTGIERRVVEEISSRYTSDDVRVVEGSPPPSAIGIRDAYDFFVGFSLLRLSKTMQSLLARTIEARREHALVLSSEGPVAAVLEGEKDRIVLPEIKACVFVHTHPYGSCTPSKSDLKASYTFFLNGGILEAIASPQCIWALWRGWLLGERDLEALIELERSLNEIHKSGVQSTKLTTVLSKSAFKTSFYKL
;
A
#
# COMPACT_ATOMS: atom_id res chain seq x y z
N MET A 1 -17.32 -13.33 -8.18
CA MET A 1 -16.24 -13.33 -7.16
C MET A 1 -16.67 -14.17 -5.98
N LYS A 2 -15.87 -15.14 -5.57
CA LYS A 2 -16.11 -15.93 -4.36
C LYS A 2 -15.09 -15.49 -3.31
N TRP A 3 -15.57 -15.25 -2.09
CA TRP A 3 -14.73 -14.94 -0.93
C TRP A 3 -14.33 -16.27 -0.32
N HIS A 4 -13.03 -16.56 -0.29
CA HIS A 4 -12.58 -17.88 0.14
C HIS A 4 -12.11 -17.89 1.59
N ILE A 5 -11.41 -16.84 2.03
CA ILE A 5 -10.73 -16.86 3.34
C ILE A 5 -10.64 -15.42 3.88
N LEU A 6 -11.08 -15.25 5.14
CA LEU A 6 -10.76 -14.09 5.96
C LEU A 6 -9.55 -14.46 6.82
N LEU A 7 -8.48 -13.68 6.75
CA LEU A 7 -7.26 -13.86 7.52
C LEU A 7 -7.29 -12.98 8.76
N GLU A 8 -8.20 -13.27 9.68
CA GLU A 8 -8.30 -12.61 10.98
C GLU A 8 -7.41 -13.34 11.99
N GLY A 9 -6.72 -12.61 12.87
CA GLY A 9 -5.83 -13.21 13.87
C GLY A 9 -4.48 -13.71 13.34
N VAL A 10 -4.12 -13.39 12.08
CA VAL A 10 -2.83 -13.75 11.50
C VAL A 10 -1.81 -12.67 11.88
N PRO A 11 -0.77 -12.96 12.69
CA PRO A 11 0.12 -11.94 13.23
C PRO A 11 0.80 -11.09 12.16
N GLU A 12 1.19 -11.69 11.03
CA GLU A 12 1.82 -10.98 9.92
C GLU A 12 0.86 -10.01 9.22
N VAL A 13 -0.43 -10.34 9.16
CA VAL A 13 -1.47 -9.48 8.59
C VAL A 13 -1.75 -8.31 9.53
N GLU A 14 -1.88 -8.58 10.83
CA GLU A 14 -2.11 -7.56 11.87
C GLU A 14 -0.97 -6.54 11.93
N VAL A 15 0.28 -7.00 11.83
CA VAL A 15 1.45 -6.12 11.84
C VAL A 15 1.49 -5.20 10.61
N VAL A 16 1.10 -5.69 9.43
CA VAL A 16 1.00 -4.85 8.22
C VAL A 16 -0.19 -3.89 8.33
N TYR A 17 -1.32 -4.34 8.87
CA TYR A 17 -2.48 -3.49 9.10
C TYR A 17 -2.13 -2.32 10.05
N ARG A 18 -1.46 -2.64 11.16
CA ARG A 18 -0.96 -1.65 12.11
C ARG A 18 -0.06 -0.62 11.44
N ALA A 19 0.88 -1.07 10.61
CA ALA A 19 1.76 -0.18 9.86
C ALA A 19 0.98 0.74 8.91
N CYS A 20 -0.06 0.24 8.22
CA CYS A 20 -0.95 1.09 7.40
C CYS A 20 -1.62 2.17 8.25
N LYS A 21 -2.18 1.79 9.40
CA LYS A 21 -2.88 2.72 10.29
C LYS A 21 -1.94 3.78 10.86
N ALA A 22 -0.68 3.43 11.14
CA ALA A 22 0.33 4.39 11.57
C ALA A 22 0.65 5.42 10.47
N ILE A 23 0.73 5.00 9.20
CA ILE A 23 0.89 5.93 8.07
C ILE A 23 -0.32 6.87 7.95
N TYR A 24 -1.55 6.35 8.03
CA TYR A 24 -2.74 7.21 7.98
C TYR A 24 -2.82 8.20 9.14
N ALA A 25 -2.46 7.78 10.36
CA ALA A 25 -2.41 8.69 11.51
C ALA A 25 -1.35 9.80 11.30
N ALA A 26 -0.20 9.45 10.73
CA ALA A 26 0.84 10.42 10.38
C ALA A 26 0.40 11.38 9.26
N GLU A 27 -0.31 10.88 8.25
CA GLU A 27 -0.91 11.71 7.20
C GLU A 27 -1.89 12.73 7.78
N ASP A 28 -2.83 12.28 8.62
CA ASP A 28 -3.80 13.15 9.27
C ASP A 28 -3.10 14.21 10.14
N LEU A 29 -2.06 13.83 10.89
CA LEU A 29 -1.24 14.78 11.65
C LEU A 29 -0.60 15.81 10.74
N TRP A 30 0.00 15.38 9.62
CA TRP A 30 0.64 16.29 8.69
C TRP A 30 -0.36 17.25 8.05
N VAL A 31 -1.54 16.76 7.66
CA VAL A 31 -2.60 17.59 7.04
C VAL A 31 -3.09 18.68 8.01
N GLU A 32 -3.28 18.34 9.28
CA GLU A 32 -3.83 19.27 10.27
C GLU A 32 -2.78 20.24 10.82
N THR A 33 -1.50 19.84 10.86
CA THR A 33 -0.43 20.62 11.52
C THR A 33 0.59 21.21 10.56
N GLY A 34 0.75 20.65 9.36
CA GLY A 34 1.81 21.00 8.42
C GLY A 34 3.22 20.62 8.87
N SER A 35 3.38 19.86 9.96
CA SER A 35 4.68 19.50 10.52
C SER A 35 5.34 18.36 9.77
N ASP A 36 6.57 18.57 9.32
CA ASP A 36 7.41 17.48 8.80
C ASP A 36 8.15 16.72 9.93
N ASP A 37 8.07 17.17 11.20
CA ASP A 37 8.67 16.50 12.35
C ASP A 37 7.75 15.39 12.91
N ILE A 38 7.41 14.46 12.01
CA ILE A 38 6.61 13.28 12.29
C ILE A 38 7.48 12.04 12.10
N GLY A 39 7.63 11.27 13.18
CA GLY A 39 8.34 10.00 13.17
C GLY A 39 7.38 8.82 13.30
N ILE A 40 7.70 7.71 12.66
CA ILE A 40 6.86 6.51 12.64
C ILE A 40 7.70 5.28 13.04
N ASP A 41 7.11 4.36 13.80
CA ASP A 41 7.57 2.99 13.98
C ASP A 41 6.46 2.08 13.44
N LEU A 42 6.70 1.54 12.24
CA LEU A 42 5.72 0.72 11.52
C LEU A 42 5.43 -0.60 12.26
N GLU A 43 6.42 -1.18 12.94
CA GLU A 43 6.27 -2.47 13.61
C GLU A 43 5.42 -2.35 14.89
N ARG A 44 5.67 -1.27 15.64
CA ARG A 44 4.94 -0.98 16.88
C ARG A 44 3.68 -0.15 16.68
N GLY A 45 3.45 0.39 15.49
CA GLY A 45 2.33 1.29 15.22
C GLY A 45 2.40 2.58 16.02
N VAL A 46 3.60 3.11 16.26
CA VAL A 46 3.78 4.34 17.04
C VAL A 46 4.07 5.50 16.11
N VAL A 47 3.38 6.62 16.32
CA VAL A 47 3.58 7.87 15.60
C VAL A 47 3.98 8.93 16.60
N TRP A 48 5.16 9.53 16.41
CA TRP A 48 5.65 10.66 17.19
C TRP A 48 5.42 11.96 16.43
N PHE A 49 5.09 12.99 17.18
CA PHE A 49 4.90 14.34 16.65
C PHE A 49 5.41 15.37 17.67
N THR A 50 6.26 16.28 17.22
CA THR A 50 6.64 17.46 18.01
C THR A 50 5.66 18.59 17.71
N GLY A 51 4.89 19.02 18.72
CA GLY A 51 4.07 20.23 18.63
C GLY A 51 4.92 21.44 18.29
N ILE A 52 4.45 22.27 17.36
CA ILE A 52 5.15 23.46 16.87
C ILE A 52 4.77 24.69 17.72
N ASP A 53 3.66 24.68 18.47
CA ASP A 53 3.22 25.85 19.22
C ASP A 53 2.45 25.59 20.55
N HIS A 54 2.69 26.46 21.54
CA HIS A 54 2.08 26.45 22.87
C HIS A 54 0.67 27.06 22.93
N THR A 55 0.03 27.29 21.78
CA THR A 55 -1.28 27.97 21.67
C THR A 55 -2.50 27.09 22.01
N GLY A 56 -2.30 25.79 22.25
CA GLY A 56 -3.34 24.86 22.70
C GLY A 56 -4.28 24.35 21.59
N ILE A 57 -4.23 24.93 20.38
CA ILE A 57 -4.96 24.45 19.19
C ILE A 57 -4.38 23.11 18.71
N GLU A 58 -3.05 23.01 18.65
CA GLU A 58 -2.38 21.77 18.25
C GLU A 58 -2.63 20.62 19.23
N ARG A 59 -2.71 20.91 20.53
CA ARG A 59 -3.05 19.91 21.55
C ARG A 59 -4.42 19.29 21.29
N ARG A 60 -5.41 20.09 20.89
CA ARG A 60 -6.74 19.59 20.54
C ARG A 60 -6.71 18.74 19.26
N VAL A 61 -5.95 19.14 18.25
CA VAL A 61 -5.75 18.36 17.02
C VAL A 61 -5.11 17.00 17.34
N VAL A 62 -4.07 17.00 18.18
CA VAL A 62 -3.41 15.77 18.65
C VAL A 62 -4.37 14.90 19.44
N GLU A 63 -5.16 15.46 20.36
CA GLU A 63 -6.17 14.72 21.12
C GLU A 63 -7.26 14.14 20.21
N GLU A 64 -7.72 14.89 19.20
CA GLU A 64 -8.71 14.44 18.22
C GLU A 64 -8.15 13.32 17.33
N ILE A 65 -6.96 13.45 16.75
CA ILE A 65 -6.34 12.38 15.93
C ILE A 65 -5.99 11.19 16.80
N SER A 66 -5.46 11.42 18.00
CA SER A 66 -5.23 10.36 18.98
C SER A 66 -6.54 9.64 19.25
N SER A 67 -7.67 10.31 19.45
CA SER A 67 -8.95 9.62 19.66
C SER A 67 -9.42 8.79 18.45
N ARG A 68 -9.07 9.17 17.21
CA ARG A 68 -9.40 8.43 15.99
C ARG A 68 -8.58 7.15 15.83
N TYR A 69 -7.32 7.16 16.27
CA TYR A 69 -6.36 6.06 16.00
C TYR A 69 -5.85 5.34 17.24
N THR A 70 -6.04 5.89 18.44
CA THR A 70 -5.71 5.24 19.72
C THR A 70 -6.65 4.08 19.92
N SER A 71 -6.20 2.95 19.42
CA SER A 71 -6.74 1.61 19.56
C SER A 71 -5.57 0.71 20.00
N ASP A 72 -5.81 -0.58 20.25
CA ASP A 72 -4.72 -1.53 20.54
C ASP A 72 -3.67 -1.60 19.40
N ASP A 73 -3.99 -1.06 18.21
CA ASP A 73 -3.13 -1.10 17.04
C ASP A 73 -2.21 0.12 16.90
N VAL A 74 -2.69 1.37 17.04
CA VAL A 74 -1.88 2.57 16.79
C VAL A 74 -1.84 3.51 17.99
N ARG A 75 -0.65 4.06 18.25
CA ARG A 75 -0.41 5.01 19.34
C ARG A 75 0.22 6.27 18.80
N VAL A 76 -0.46 7.40 18.98
CA VAL A 76 0.09 8.73 18.72
C VAL A 76 0.71 9.27 20.02
N VAL A 77 1.94 9.74 19.94
CA VAL A 77 2.74 10.19 21.09
C VAL A 77 3.27 11.58 20.80
N GLU A 78 2.95 12.53 21.67
CA GLU A 78 3.54 13.86 21.63
C GLU A 78 4.99 13.81 22.13
N GLY A 79 5.91 14.39 21.38
CA GLY A 79 7.32 14.48 21.70
C GLY A 79 8.23 14.20 20.49
N SER A 80 9.51 14.53 20.64
CA SER A 80 10.49 14.36 19.58
C SER A 80 10.63 12.90 19.16
N PRO A 81 10.61 12.59 17.86
CA PRO A 81 10.85 11.24 17.37
C PRO A 81 12.19 10.69 17.86
N PRO A 82 12.26 9.43 18.33
CA PRO A 82 13.52 8.79 18.63
C PRO A 82 14.34 8.59 17.34
N PRO A 83 15.68 8.44 17.41
CA PRO A 83 16.52 8.22 16.22
C PRO A 83 16.17 6.98 15.40
N SER A 84 15.42 6.04 15.97
CA SER A 84 14.94 4.84 15.28
C SER A 84 13.64 5.05 14.49
N ALA A 85 12.95 6.18 14.70
CA ALA A 85 11.72 6.50 13.98
C ALA A 85 12.05 6.94 12.55
N ILE A 86 11.20 6.54 11.60
CA ILE A 86 11.32 6.93 10.20
C ILE A 86 10.41 8.11 9.90
N GLY A 87 10.87 9.06 9.08
CA GLY A 87 10.04 10.17 8.63
C GLY A 87 8.87 9.68 7.78
N ILE A 88 7.76 10.41 7.79
CA ILE A 88 6.53 10.03 7.05
C ILE A 88 6.78 9.74 5.56
N ARG A 89 7.65 10.50 4.87
CA ARG A 89 7.96 10.28 3.44
C ARG A 89 8.70 8.97 3.21
N ASP A 90 9.66 8.66 4.08
CA ASP A 90 10.44 7.43 4.00
C ASP A 90 9.59 6.22 4.42
N ALA A 91 8.60 6.41 5.28
CA ALA A 91 7.72 5.36 5.77
C ALA A 91 7.01 4.61 4.63
N TYR A 92 6.60 5.31 3.57
CA TYR A 92 5.99 4.66 2.40
C TYR A 92 6.94 3.68 1.71
N ASP A 93 8.21 4.05 1.53
CA ASP A 93 9.20 3.19 0.86
C ASP A 93 9.57 1.99 1.75
N PHE A 94 9.74 2.22 3.06
CA PHE A 94 9.94 1.15 4.03
C PHE A 94 8.75 0.20 4.11
N PHE A 95 7.53 0.73 4.01
CA PHE A 95 6.29 -0.05 4.06
C PHE A 95 6.18 -1.08 2.95
N VAL A 96 6.73 -0.81 1.75
CA VAL A 96 6.76 -1.79 0.65
C VAL A 96 7.54 -3.04 1.03
N GLY A 97 8.81 -2.86 1.42
CA GLY A 97 9.67 -3.97 1.81
C GLY A 97 9.13 -4.72 3.03
N PHE A 98 8.63 -3.96 4.01
CA PHE A 98 7.97 -4.50 5.20
C PHE A 98 6.78 -5.39 4.84
N SER A 99 5.86 -4.89 4.02
CA SER A 99 4.64 -5.62 3.63
C SER A 99 4.96 -6.87 2.81
N LEU A 100 5.82 -6.76 1.79
CA LEU A 100 6.20 -7.88 0.94
C LEU A 100 6.89 -8.99 1.74
N LEU A 101 7.75 -8.62 2.71
CA LEU A 101 8.42 -9.59 3.57
C LEU A 101 7.43 -10.31 4.49
N ARG A 102 6.58 -9.56 5.20
CA ARG A 102 5.61 -10.13 6.17
C ARG A 102 4.55 -10.98 5.48
N LEU A 103 4.09 -10.57 4.30
CA LEU A 103 3.05 -11.28 3.54
C LEU A 103 3.61 -12.37 2.62
N SER A 104 4.93 -12.56 2.56
CA SER A 104 5.61 -13.46 1.61
C SER A 104 5.06 -14.88 1.60
N LYS A 105 4.86 -15.49 2.79
CA LYS A 105 4.32 -16.85 2.92
C LYS A 105 2.89 -16.96 2.39
N THR A 106 2.05 -15.98 2.70
CA THR A 106 0.68 -15.90 2.20
C THR A 106 0.67 -15.74 0.68
N MET A 107 1.49 -14.83 0.14
CA MET A 107 1.63 -14.62 -1.31
C MET A 107 2.10 -15.90 -2.02
N GLN A 108 3.10 -16.61 -1.49
CA GLN A 108 3.57 -17.89 -2.05
C GLN A 108 2.47 -18.95 -2.07
N SER A 109 1.67 -19.04 -1.01
CA SER A 109 0.53 -19.97 -0.96
C SER A 109 -0.53 -19.63 -2.01
N LEU A 110 -0.85 -18.35 -2.20
CA LEU A 110 -1.80 -17.90 -3.24
C LEU A 110 -1.26 -18.16 -4.65
N LEU A 111 0.04 -17.95 -4.84
CA LEU A 111 0.69 -18.18 -6.12
C LEU A 111 0.69 -19.67 -6.50
N ALA A 112 0.98 -20.56 -5.55
CA ALA A 112 0.89 -22.01 -5.76
C ALA A 112 -0.52 -22.44 -6.21
N ARG A 113 -1.56 -21.93 -5.53
CA ARG A 113 -2.97 -22.16 -5.91
C ARG A 113 -3.29 -21.60 -7.29
N THR A 114 -2.71 -20.45 -7.63
CA THR A 114 -2.91 -19.80 -8.93
C THR A 114 -2.32 -20.61 -10.08
N ILE A 115 -1.13 -21.19 -9.88
CA ILE A 115 -0.48 -22.07 -10.85
C ILE A 115 -1.31 -23.34 -11.06
N GLU A 116 -1.75 -23.97 -9.97
CA GLU A 116 -2.52 -25.22 -9.99
C GLU A 116 -3.89 -25.03 -10.66
N ALA A 117 -4.65 -24.02 -10.23
CA ALA A 117 -6.01 -23.78 -10.71
C ALA A 117 -6.07 -22.98 -12.02
N ARG A 118 -4.97 -22.34 -12.42
CA ARG A 118 -4.92 -21.32 -13.50
C ARG A 118 -5.95 -20.22 -13.29
N ARG A 119 -6.08 -19.76 -12.05
CA ARG A 119 -6.99 -18.69 -11.64
C ARG A 119 -6.25 -17.74 -10.71
N GLU A 120 -6.39 -16.46 -11.00
CA GLU A 120 -5.75 -15.42 -10.20
C GLU A 120 -6.41 -15.31 -8.83
N HIS A 121 -5.58 -15.08 -7.81
CA HIS A 121 -6.01 -14.79 -6.46
C HIS A 121 -5.54 -13.38 -6.07
N ALA A 122 -6.32 -12.71 -5.24
CA ALA A 122 -5.93 -11.45 -4.61
C ALA A 122 -5.94 -11.58 -3.09
N LEU A 123 -5.04 -10.86 -2.45
CA LEU A 123 -4.98 -10.53 -1.04
C LEU A 123 -5.29 -9.04 -0.90
N VAL A 124 -6.37 -8.71 -0.21
CA VAL A 124 -6.76 -7.32 0.09
C VAL A 124 -6.66 -7.12 1.59
N LEU A 125 -5.92 -6.11 2.04
CA LEU A 125 -5.85 -5.72 3.45
C LEU A 125 -6.71 -4.48 3.68
N SER A 126 -7.80 -4.62 4.45
CA SER A 126 -8.71 -3.52 4.74
C SER A 126 -8.02 -2.40 5.54
N SER A 127 -8.46 -1.15 5.33
CA SER A 127 -8.06 -0.01 6.19
C SER A 127 -8.99 0.20 7.39
N GLU A 128 -10.09 -0.57 7.47
CA GLU A 128 -11.13 -0.46 8.50
C GLU A 128 -11.02 -1.56 9.58
N GLY A 129 -10.23 -2.62 9.35
CA GLY A 129 -9.93 -3.65 10.34
C GLY A 129 -8.79 -4.58 9.90
N PRO A 130 -8.22 -5.39 10.80
CA PRO A 130 -7.10 -6.31 10.52
C PRO A 130 -7.51 -7.54 9.70
N VAL A 131 -8.58 -7.41 8.91
CA VAL A 131 -9.11 -8.47 8.08
C VAL A 131 -8.49 -8.34 6.71
N ALA A 132 -7.72 -9.34 6.32
CA ALA A 132 -7.37 -9.53 4.93
C ALA A 132 -8.30 -10.53 4.27
N ALA A 133 -8.67 -10.27 3.03
CA ALA A 133 -9.53 -11.13 2.25
C ALA A 133 -8.80 -11.75 1.07
N VAL A 134 -9.03 -13.05 0.86
CA VAL A 134 -8.59 -13.75 -0.34
C VAL A 134 -9.73 -13.83 -1.35
N LEU A 135 -9.54 -13.18 -2.49
CA LEU A 135 -10.50 -13.15 -3.59
C LEU A 135 -10.03 -14.10 -4.71
N GLU A 136 -10.94 -14.92 -5.21
CA GLU A 136 -10.72 -15.69 -6.45
C GLU A 136 -11.29 -14.89 -7.62
N GLY A 137 -10.42 -14.58 -8.58
CA GLY A 137 -10.76 -13.95 -9.85
C GLY A 137 -11.46 -14.90 -10.83
N GLU A 138 -11.91 -14.36 -11.95
CA GLU A 138 -12.26 -15.18 -13.11
C GLU A 138 -10.98 -15.61 -13.84
N LYS A 139 -11.11 -16.49 -14.83
CA LYS A 139 -9.94 -16.91 -15.62
C LYS A 139 -9.29 -15.67 -16.27
N ASP A 140 -8.02 -15.44 -15.97
CA ASP A 140 -7.21 -14.32 -16.46
C ASP A 140 -7.70 -12.91 -16.06
N ARG A 141 -8.47 -12.76 -14.96
CA ARG A 141 -8.91 -11.43 -14.47
C ARG A 141 -9.30 -11.39 -13.00
N ILE A 142 -8.82 -10.38 -12.29
CA ILE A 142 -9.40 -9.91 -11.01
C ILE A 142 -10.08 -8.54 -11.21
N VAL A 143 -11.20 -8.34 -10.51
CA VAL A 143 -11.86 -7.03 -10.36
C VAL A 143 -11.79 -6.67 -8.89
N LEU A 144 -11.31 -5.49 -8.55
CA LEU A 144 -11.31 -5.03 -7.16
C LEU A 144 -12.74 -4.59 -6.80
N PRO A 145 -13.37 -5.14 -5.76
CA PRO A 145 -14.55 -4.51 -5.17
C PRO A 145 -14.16 -3.14 -4.57
N GLU A 146 -15.11 -2.21 -4.50
CA GLU A 146 -14.93 -0.90 -3.85
C GLU A 146 -14.73 -1.09 -2.33
N ILE A 147 -13.50 -1.44 -1.93
CA ILE A 147 -13.09 -1.67 -0.55
C ILE A 147 -12.01 -0.66 -0.23
N LYS A 148 -12.16 0.02 0.92
CA LYS A 148 -11.06 0.79 1.48
C LYS A 148 -10.00 -0.17 1.99
N ALA A 149 -8.89 -0.22 1.28
CA ALA A 149 -7.80 -1.14 1.53
C ALA A 149 -6.49 -0.38 1.48
N CYS A 150 -5.53 -0.75 2.33
CA CYS A 150 -4.21 -0.14 2.31
C CYS A 150 -3.19 -0.94 1.48
N VAL A 151 -3.41 -2.26 1.36
CA VAL A 151 -2.60 -3.16 0.54
C VAL A 151 -3.49 -3.98 -0.37
N PHE A 152 -3.12 -4.06 -1.63
CA PHE A 152 -3.70 -4.95 -2.62
C PHE A 152 -2.60 -5.74 -3.30
N VAL A 153 -2.65 -7.06 -3.20
CA VAL A 153 -1.71 -7.92 -3.92
C VAL A 153 -2.50 -8.92 -4.73
N HIS A 154 -2.22 -9.07 -6.02
CA HIS A 154 -2.78 -10.17 -6.80
C HIS A 154 -1.72 -10.98 -7.52
N THR A 155 -2.12 -12.17 -7.96
CA THR A 155 -1.21 -13.13 -8.57
C THR A 155 -1.47 -13.26 -10.06
N HIS A 156 -0.41 -13.39 -10.86
CA HIS A 156 -0.49 -13.83 -12.25
C HIS A 156 -0.05 -15.30 -12.37
N PRO A 157 -0.73 -16.13 -13.18
CA PRO A 157 -0.38 -17.55 -13.34
C PRO A 157 0.85 -17.79 -14.22
N TYR A 158 1.31 -16.77 -14.97
CA TYR A 158 2.37 -16.90 -15.96
C TYR A 158 3.67 -16.21 -15.52
N GLY A 159 4.71 -16.39 -16.34
CA GLY A 159 6.08 -15.86 -16.23
C GLY A 159 6.30 -14.39 -15.81
N SER A 160 5.24 -13.58 -15.81
CA SER A 160 5.31 -12.13 -15.89
C SER A 160 4.41 -11.49 -14.84
N CYS A 161 4.98 -10.55 -14.10
CA CYS A 161 4.29 -9.67 -13.15
C CYS A 161 3.97 -8.29 -13.77
N THR A 162 3.98 -8.18 -15.10
CA THR A 162 3.67 -6.90 -15.77
C THR A 162 2.17 -6.62 -15.66
N PRO A 163 1.75 -5.42 -15.23
CA PRO A 163 0.35 -5.09 -15.14
C PRO A 163 -0.31 -5.01 -16.54
N SER A 164 -1.51 -5.55 -16.63
CA SER A 164 -2.45 -5.30 -17.72
C SER A 164 -3.11 -3.93 -17.57
N LYS A 165 -3.84 -3.49 -18.60
CA LYS A 165 -4.69 -2.30 -18.48
C LYS A 165 -5.81 -2.47 -17.47
N SER A 166 -6.30 -3.70 -17.25
CA SER A 166 -7.34 -3.94 -16.25
C SER A 166 -6.77 -3.77 -14.85
N ASP A 167 -5.52 -4.18 -14.63
CA ASP A 167 -4.84 -4.01 -13.35
C ASP A 167 -4.68 -2.52 -13.03
N LEU A 168 -4.14 -1.73 -13.96
CA LEU A 168 -4.01 -0.28 -13.76
C LEU A 168 -5.37 0.43 -13.56
N LYS A 169 -6.44 -0.08 -14.16
CA LYS A 169 -7.79 0.42 -13.90
C LYS A 169 -8.25 0.17 -12.47
N ALA A 170 -7.92 -0.99 -11.92
CA ALA A 170 -8.17 -1.31 -10.52
C ALA A 170 -7.32 -0.44 -9.59
N SER A 171 -6.07 -0.16 -9.97
CA SER A 171 -5.16 0.74 -9.24
C SER A 171 -5.78 2.11 -8.95
N TYR A 172 -6.47 2.74 -9.93
CA TYR A 172 -7.09 4.06 -9.68
C TYR A 172 -8.04 4.02 -8.51
N THR A 173 -8.95 3.04 -8.52
CA THR A 173 -9.98 2.93 -7.49
C THR A 173 -9.35 2.60 -6.15
N PHE A 174 -8.34 1.74 -6.14
CA PHE A 174 -7.58 1.40 -4.93
C PHE A 174 -6.89 2.64 -4.31
N PHE A 175 -6.12 3.38 -5.10
CA PHE A 175 -5.39 4.55 -4.60
C PHE A 175 -6.29 5.73 -4.23
N LEU A 176 -7.39 5.95 -4.96
CA LEU A 176 -8.40 6.95 -4.60
C LEU A 176 -9.11 6.63 -3.28
N ASN A 177 -9.20 5.35 -2.91
CA ASN A 177 -9.77 4.91 -1.64
C ASN A 177 -8.72 4.77 -0.51
N GLY A 178 -7.58 5.45 -0.64
CA GLY A 178 -6.54 5.51 0.38
C GLY A 178 -5.49 4.40 0.29
N GLY A 179 -5.48 3.61 -0.78
CA GLY A 179 -4.47 2.58 -1.02
C GLY A 179 -3.05 3.10 -0.89
N ILE A 180 -2.16 2.27 -0.35
CA ILE A 180 -0.74 2.60 -0.16
C ILE A 180 0.11 1.77 -1.12
N LEU A 181 -0.10 0.45 -1.15
CA LEU A 181 0.70 -0.50 -1.92
C LEU A 181 -0.18 -1.44 -2.74
N GLU A 182 0.07 -1.46 -4.05
CA GLU A 182 -0.38 -2.50 -4.96
C GLU A 182 0.80 -3.37 -5.40
N ALA A 183 0.60 -4.69 -5.50
CA ALA A 183 1.60 -5.57 -6.09
C ALA A 183 1.01 -6.70 -6.92
N ILE A 184 1.78 -7.12 -7.93
CA ILE A 184 1.50 -8.28 -8.77
C ILE A 184 2.59 -9.31 -8.53
N ALA A 185 2.23 -10.48 -8.02
CA ALA A 185 3.13 -11.60 -7.82
C ALA A 185 2.99 -12.63 -8.94
N SER A 186 4.09 -13.01 -9.56
CA SER A 186 4.18 -14.12 -10.51
C SER A 186 5.24 -15.12 -10.04
N PRO A 187 5.39 -16.31 -10.65
CA PRO A 187 6.40 -17.29 -10.23
C PRO A 187 7.86 -16.83 -10.34
N GLN A 188 8.14 -15.72 -11.04
CA GLN A 188 9.49 -15.25 -11.33
C GLN A 188 9.76 -13.84 -10.82
N CYS A 189 8.71 -13.06 -10.53
CA CYS A 189 8.87 -11.68 -10.12
C CYS A 189 7.68 -11.16 -9.32
N ILE A 190 7.94 -10.07 -8.60
CA ILE A 190 6.91 -9.20 -8.04
C ILE A 190 7.06 -7.83 -8.70
N TRP A 191 5.97 -7.28 -9.20
CA TRP A 191 5.88 -5.86 -9.53
C TRP A 191 5.16 -5.16 -8.39
N ALA A 192 5.65 -3.99 -7.97
CA ALA A 192 4.98 -3.16 -6.98
C ALA A 192 4.77 -1.74 -7.50
N LEU A 193 3.65 -1.16 -7.11
CA LEU A 193 3.27 0.24 -7.31
C LEU A 193 2.80 0.79 -5.96
N TRP A 194 3.35 1.91 -5.54
CA TRP A 194 2.96 2.53 -4.28
C TRP A 194 3.01 4.05 -4.40
N ARG A 195 2.27 4.74 -3.54
CA ARG A 195 2.40 6.19 -3.38
C ARG A 195 3.47 6.50 -2.34
N GLY A 196 4.33 7.47 -2.61
CA GLY A 196 5.32 8.00 -1.68
C GLY A 196 4.86 9.25 -0.94
N TRP A 197 3.62 9.69 -1.18
CA TRP A 197 3.00 10.84 -0.54
C TRP A 197 1.48 10.85 -0.68
N LEU A 198 0.84 11.90 -0.13
CA LEU A 198 -0.54 12.25 -0.42
C LEU A 198 -0.72 12.55 -1.92
N LEU A 199 -1.82 12.03 -2.49
CA LEU A 199 -2.10 12.14 -3.91
C LEU A 199 -2.80 13.45 -4.25
N GLY A 200 -2.36 14.09 -5.33
CA GLY A 200 -3.05 15.18 -6.01
C GLY A 200 -3.50 14.79 -7.41
N GLU A 201 -4.10 15.75 -8.11
CA GLU A 201 -4.64 15.55 -9.47
C GLU A 201 -3.58 15.06 -10.47
N ARG A 202 -2.36 15.62 -10.42
CA ARG A 202 -1.25 15.24 -11.29
C ARG A 202 -0.81 13.78 -11.12
N ASP A 203 -1.02 13.21 -9.92
CA ASP A 203 -0.65 11.82 -9.67
C ASP A 203 -1.63 10.87 -10.34
N LEU A 204 -2.92 11.24 -10.37
CA LEU A 204 -3.94 10.49 -11.12
C LEU A 204 -3.70 10.59 -12.63
N GLU A 205 -3.35 11.77 -13.13
CA GLU A 205 -2.95 11.95 -14.53
C GLU A 205 -1.76 11.04 -14.91
N ALA A 206 -0.77 10.90 -14.02
CA ALA A 206 0.37 10.03 -14.24
C ALA A 206 -0.02 8.55 -14.34
N LEU A 207 -0.97 8.07 -13.52
CA LEU A 207 -1.51 6.72 -13.67
C LEU A 207 -2.28 6.53 -14.98
N ILE A 208 -3.05 7.55 -15.42
CA ILE A 208 -3.76 7.53 -16.71
C ILE A 208 -2.78 7.41 -17.88
N GLU A 209 -1.68 8.15 -17.80
CA GLU A 209 -0.63 8.07 -18.81
C GLU A 209 0.10 6.73 -18.79
N LEU A 210 0.29 6.13 -17.60
CA LEU A 210 0.84 4.79 -17.44
C LEU A 210 -0.01 3.75 -18.18
N GLU A 211 -1.34 3.78 -17.98
CA GLU A 211 -2.28 2.88 -18.65
C GLU A 211 -2.22 3.00 -20.18
N ARG A 212 -2.15 4.24 -20.69
CA ARG A 212 -2.03 4.49 -22.13
C ARG A 212 -0.71 3.94 -22.69
N SER A 213 0.37 4.11 -21.93
CA SER A 213 1.72 3.72 -22.31
C SER A 213 1.98 2.21 -22.25
N LEU A 214 1.16 1.43 -21.51
CA LEU A 214 1.35 -0.02 -21.36
C LEU A 214 1.48 -0.79 -22.68
N ASN A 215 0.75 -0.38 -23.72
CA ASN A 215 0.83 -1.03 -25.03
C ASN A 215 2.22 -0.94 -25.67
N GLU A 216 2.93 0.17 -25.43
CA GLU A 216 4.28 0.39 -25.94
C GLU A 216 5.32 -0.31 -25.06
N ILE A 217 5.07 -0.38 -23.75
CA ILE A 217 5.92 -1.06 -22.78
C ILE A 217 5.94 -2.57 -23.06
N HIS A 218 4.78 -3.18 -23.29
CA HIS A 218 4.65 -4.59 -23.68
C HIS A 218 5.42 -4.92 -24.96
N LYS A 219 5.44 -4.02 -25.94
CA LYS A 219 6.15 -4.22 -27.22
C LYS A 219 7.67 -4.10 -27.09
N SER A 220 8.16 -3.26 -26.16
CA SER A 220 9.59 -2.96 -26.06
C SER A 220 10.40 -3.92 -25.20
N GLY A 221 9.78 -4.81 -24.42
CA GLY A 221 10.47 -5.75 -23.51
C GLY A 221 11.24 -5.10 -22.34
N VAL A 222 11.51 -3.79 -22.40
CA VAL A 222 12.14 -3.00 -21.35
C VAL A 222 11.04 -2.43 -20.45
N GLN A 223 10.68 -3.21 -19.43
CA GLN A 223 9.51 -2.93 -18.61
C GLN A 223 9.78 -1.86 -17.53
N SER A 224 10.93 -1.89 -16.86
CA SER A 224 11.20 -1.02 -15.70
C SER A 224 11.44 0.44 -16.07
N THR A 225 12.34 0.74 -17.02
CA THR A 225 12.78 2.12 -17.29
C THR A 225 11.65 3.02 -17.81
N LYS A 226 10.76 2.50 -18.66
CA LYS A 226 9.61 3.26 -19.18
C LYS A 226 8.56 3.51 -18.10
N LEU A 227 8.22 2.51 -17.27
CA LEU A 227 7.27 2.67 -16.16
C LEU A 227 7.77 3.74 -15.18
N THR A 228 9.04 3.69 -14.78
CA THR A 228 9.63 4.69 -13.88
C THR A 228 9.68 6.09 -14.49
N THR A 229 9.87 6.19 -15.81
CA THR A 229 9.91 7.50 -16.50
C THR A 229 8.55 8.18 -16.48
N VAL A 230 7.47 7.45 -16.77
CA VAL A 230 6.11 8.01 -16.75
C VAL A 230 5.75 8.52 -15.35
N LEU A 231 6.14 7.79 -14.31
CA LEU A 231 5.81 8.14 -12.93
C LEU A 231 6.77 9.16 -12.28
N SER A 232 7.87 9.51 -12.95
CA SER A 232 8.98 10.32 -12.38
C SER A 232 8.58 11.71 -11.83
N LYS A 233 7.41 12.22 -12.22
CA LYS A 233 6.88 13.51 -11.78
C LYS A 233 5.64 13.40 -10.88
N SER A 234 5.36 12.20 -10.40
CA SER A 234 4.23 11.89 -9.52
C SER A 234 4.71 11.41 -8.15
N ALA A 235 3.79 11.34 -7.20
CA ALA A 235 3.97 10.66 -5.92
C ALA A 235 4.08 9.14 -6.09
N PHE A 236 3.69 8.56 -7.24
CA PHE A 236 3.79 7.13 -7.47
C PHE A 236 5.22 6.68 -7.74
N LYS A 237 5.57 5.53 -7.17
CA LYS A 237 6.83 4.83 -7.36
C LYS A 237 6.53 3.39 -7.73
N THR A 238 7.46 2.78 -8.46
CA THR A 238 7.31 1.39 -8.90
C THR A 238 8.63 0.66 -8.97
N SER A 239 8.60 -0.65 -8.74
CA SER A 239 9.79 -1.51 -8.81
C SER A 239 9.42 -2.93 -9.23
N PHE A 240 10.41 -3.64 -9.75
CA PHE A 240 10.36 -5.08 -10.00
C PHE A 240 11.35 -5.79 -9.09
N TYR A 241 10.86 -6.79 -8.39
CA TYR A 241 11.64 -7.68 -7.52
C TYR A 241 11.71 -9.06 -8.18
N LYS A 242 12.88 -9.71 -8.09
CA LYS A 242 13.00 -11.12 -8.45
C LYS A 242 12.65 -11.96 -7.22
N LEU A 243 11.92 -13.05 -7.45
CA LEU A 243 11.63 -14.07 -6.44
C LEU A 243 12.75 -15.10 -6.33
#